data_AF-B8GQ84-F1
#
_entry.id   AF-B8GQ84-F1
#
_cell.length_a   1.000
_cell.length_b   1.000
_cell.length_c   1.000
_cell.angle_alpha   90.00
_cell.angle_beta   90.00
_cell.angle_gamma   90.00
#
_symmetry.space_group_name_H-M   'P 1'
#
loop_
_entity.id
_entity.type
_entity.pdbx_description
1 polymer ?
#
loop_
_entity_poly.entity_id
_entity_poly.type
_entity_poly.pdbx_seq_one_letter_code
_entity_poly.pdbx_strand_id
1 'polypeptide(L)'
;MFTQQQIDEHRERLEQVVATVHHFSAAIFILTFIGYGLAVYLWFQDQTWAGLIVATFSYLFFRQFRSLSLGLARMKLREREGFAQTWQLLDEALKSERPQAVMLSLETRLRAPREPE
;
A
#
# COMPACT_ATOMS: atom_id res chain seq x y z
N MET A 1 -6.42 6.10 17.23
CA MET A 1 -7.45 5.06 16.97
C MET A 1 -8.62 5.72 16.26
N PHE A 2 -9.15 5.12 15.19
CA PHE A 2 -10.32 5.63 14.47
C PHE A 2 -11.62 5.39 15.28
N THR A 3 -12.51 6.36 15.35
CA THR A 3 -13.87 6.21 15.92
C THR A 3 -14.83 5.76 14.81
N GLN A 4 -15.81 4.89 15.12
CA GLN A 4 -16.78 4.34 14.14
C GLN A 4 -17.52 5.43 13.34
N GLN A 5 -17.87 6.56 13.99
CA GLN A 5 -18.50 7.71 13.35
C GLN A 5 -17.64 8.35 12.23
N GLN A 6 -16.32 8.45 12.40
CA GLN A 6 -15.42 9.01 11.39
C GLN A 6 -15.22 8.07 10.20
N ILE A 7 -15.38 6.76 10.42
CA ILE A 7 -15.31 5.75 9.37
C ILE A 7 -16.58 5.78 8.53
N ASP A 8 -17.75 5.95 9.15
CA ASP A 8 -19.03 6.03 8.44
C ASP A 8 -19.17 7.34 7.64
N GLU A 9 -18.71 8.48 8.18
CA GLU A 9 -18.80 9.79 7.49
C GLU A 9 -17.85 9.90 6.28
N HIS A 10 -16.74 9.16 6.27
CA HIS A 10 -15.75 9.17 5.19
C HIS A 10 -15.59 7.82 4.50
N ARG A 11 -16.57 6.92 4.64
CA ARG A 11 -16.48 5.51 4.21
C ARG A 11 -16.10 5.34 2.74
N GLU A 12 -16.79 6.05 1.84
CA GLU A 12 -16.51 6.00 0.40
C GLU A 12 -15.09 6.48 0.06
N ARG A 13 -14.59 7.50 0.77
CA ARG A 13 -13.24 8.05 0.55
C ARG A 13 -12.17 7.11 1.10
N LEU A 14 -12.42 6.49 2.25
CA LEU A 14 -11.52 5.49 2.85
C LEU A 14 -11.47 4.21 2.01
N GLU A 15 -12.61 3.75 1.47
CA GLU A 15 -12.64 2.64 0.51
C GLU A 15 -11.83 2.96 -0.75
N GLN A 16 -11.96 4.17 -1.31
CA GLN A 16 -11.14 4.59 -2.46
C GLN A 16 -9.64 4.62 -2.15
N VAL A 17 -9.25 5.04 -0.94
CA VAL A 17 -7.85 4.99 -0.48
C VAL A 17 -7.36 3.55 -0.41
N VAL A 18 -8.12 2.66 0.25
CA VAL A 18 -7.75 1.25 0.40
C VAL A 18 -7.68 0.54 -0.95
N ALA A 19 -8.67 0.75 -1.83
CA ALA A 19 -8.68 0.18 -3.18
C ALA A 19 -7.48 0.68 -4.01
N THR A 20 -7.14 1.96 -3.92
CA THR A 20 -5.97 2.54 -4.60
C THR A 20 -4.67 1.94 -4.07
N VAL A 21 -4.52 1.82 -2.75
CA VAL A 21 -3.34 1.19 -2.12
C VAL A 21 -3.22 -0.28 -2.53
N HIS A 22 -4.33 -1.01 -2.60
CA HIS A 22 -4.34 -2.41 -3.02
C HIS A 22 -3.95 -2.57 -4.49
N HIS A 23 -4.48 -1.71 -5.37
CA HIS A 23 -4.12 -1.69 -6.79
C HIS A 23 -2.62 -1.45 -7.00
N PHE A 24 -2.04 -0.45 -6.32
CA PHE A 24 -0.60 -0.19 -6.40
C PHE A 24 0.22 -1.33 -5.79
N SER A 25 -0.26 -1.93 -4.70
CA SER A 25 0.40 -3.08 -4.09
C SER A 25 0.44 -4.30 -5.03
N ALA A 26 -0.65 -4.56 -5.76
CA ALA A 26 -0.72 -5.60 -6.79
C ALA A 26 0.19 -5.27 -7.98
N ALA A 27 0.22 -4.03 -8.45
CA ALA A 27 1.10 -3.61 -9.54
C ALA A 27 2.59 -3.80 -9.17
N ILE A 28 2.98 -3.41 -7.95
CA ILE A 28 4.36 -3.60 -7.47
C ILE A 28 4.67 -5.09 -7.28
N PHE A 29 3.70 -5.89 -6.83
CA PHE A 29 3.86 -7.34 -6.76
C PHE A 29 4.19 -7.95 -8.13
N ILE A 30 3.42 -7.59 -9.16
CA ILE A 30 3.65 -8.04 -10.54
C ILE A 30 5.02 -7.57 -11.04
N LEU A 31 5.37 -6.30 -10.81
CA LEU A 31 6.66 -5.73 -11.21
C LEU A 31 7.84 -6.47 -10.56
N THR A 32 7.72 -6.77 -9.27
CA THR A 32 8.72 -7.54 -8.51
C THR A 32 8.86 -8.94 -9.07
N PHE A 33 7.75 -9.60 -9.40
CA PHE A 33 7.74 -10.94 -9.97
C PHE A 33 8.46 -10.98 -11.32
N ILE A 34 8.20 -10.00 -12.18
CA ILE A 34 8.93 -9.80 -13.44
C ILE A 34 10.42 -9.57 -13.16
N GLY A 35 10.76 -8.75 -12.17
CA GLY A 35 12.14 -8.49 -11.77
C GLY A 35 12.91 -9.76 -11.38
N TYR A 36 12.31 -10.64 -10.59
CA TYR A 36 12.91 -11.95 -10.28
C TYR A 36 13.03 -12.85 -11.51
N GLY A 37 12.02 -12.89 -12.37
CA GLY A 37 12.10 -13.62 -13.64
C GLY A 37 13.26 -13.14 -14.52
N LEU A 38 13.47 -11.82 -14.56
CA LEU A 38 14.59 -11.20 -15.27
C LEU A 38 15.94 -11.57 -14.63
N ALA A 39 16.01 -11.58 -13.29
CA ALA A 39 17.21 -11.97 -12.57
C ALA A 39 17.62 -13.43 -12.87
N VAL A 40 16.64 -14.34 -12.91
CA VAL A 40 16.85 -15.74 -13.29
C VAL A 40 17.28 -15.83 -14.76
N TYR A 41 16.64 -15.09 -15.66
CA TYR A 41 17.02 -15.06 -17.07
C TYR A 41 18.47 -14.59 -17.26
N LEU A 42 18.89 -13.54 -16.55
CA LEU A 42 20.27 -13.04 -16.56
C LEU A 42 21.26 -14.05 -15.97
N TRP A 43 20.83 -14.84 -14.99
CA TRP A 43 21.63 -15.92 -14.44
C TRP A 43 21.95 -16.99 -15.49
N PHE A 44 20.96 -17.36 -16.31
CA PHE A 44 21.15 -18.31 -17.42
C PHE A 44 21.96 -17.74 -18.60
N GLN A 45 22.15 -16.43 -18.66
CA GLN A 45 22.99 -15.73 -19.65
C GLN A 45 24.45 -15.55 -19.17
N ASP A 46 24.87 -16.26 -18.13
CA ASP A 46 26.17 -16.10 -17.44
C ASP A 46 26.42 -14.67 -16.88
N GLN A 47 25.38 -13.82 -16.84
CA GLN A 47 25.44 -12.49 -16.24
C GLN A 47 25.05 -12.54 -14.75
N THR A 48 25.77 -13.37 -13.99
CA THR A 48 25.48 -13.69 -12.59
C THR A 48 25.41 -12.45 -11.70
N TRP A 49 26.29 -11.48 -11.92
CA TRP A 49 26.32 -10.21 -11.21
C TRP A 49 25.11 -9.33 -11.51
N ALA A 50 24.70 -9.23 -12.78
CA ALA A 50 23.52 -8.48 -13.17
C ALA A 50 22.26 -9.12 -12.57
N GLY A 51 22.17 -10.45 -12.60
CA GLY A 51 21.09 -11.20 -11.95
C GLY A 51 21.02 -10.94 -10.44
N LEU A 52 22.15 -10.96 -9.74
CA LEU A 52 22.24 -10.65 -8.29
C LEU A 52 21.79 -9.22 -7.97
N ILE A 53 22.21 -8.24 -8.77
CA ILE A 53 21.78 -6.85 -8.63
C ILE A 53 20.27 -6.75 -8.81
N VAL A 54 19.71 -7.31 -9.88
CA VAL A 54 18.27 -7.26 -10.17
C VAL A 54 17.46 -8.00 -9.10
N ALA A 55 17.92 -9.14 -8.61
CA ALA A 55 17.28 -9.87 -7.51
C ALA A 55 17.29 -9.05 -6.21
N THR A 56 18.42 -8.40 -5.89
CA THR A 56 18.55 -7.54 -4.71
C THR A 56 17.63 -6.32 -4.81
N PHE A 57 17.60 -5.66 -5.97
CA PHE A 57 16.68 -4.55 -6.20
C PHE A 57 15.23 -5.02 -6.09
N SER A 58 14.88 -6.16 -6.69
CA SER A 58 13.53 -6.74 -6.59
C SER A 58 13.17 -7.03 -5.13
N TYR A 59 14.09 -7.59 -4.35
CA TYR A 59 13.90 -7.84 -2.92
C TYR A 59 13.69 -6.54 -2.13
N LEU A 60 14.52 -5.52 -2.35
CA LEU A 60 14.39 -4.23 -1.67
C LEU A 60 13.10 -3.52 -2.07
N PHE A 61 12.72 -3.59 -3.35
CA PHE A 61 11.48 -3.03 -3.86
C PHE A 61 10.28 -3.74 -3.21
N PHE A 62 10.32 -5.07 -3.12
CA PHE A 62 9.32 -5.87 -2.40
C PHE A 62 9.32 -5.62 -0.89
N ARG A 63 10.44 -5.26 -0.29
CA ARG A 63 10.48 -4.92 1.14
C ARG A 63 9.85 -3.56 1.40
N GLN A 64 10.09 -2.59 0.50
CA GLN A 64 9.66 -1.21 0.65
C GLN A 64 8.29 -0.94 0.01
N PHE A 65 7.74 -1.87 -0.79
CA PHE A 65 6.53 -1.61 -1.59
C PHE A 65 5.35 -1.12 -0.79
N ARG A 66 5.11 -1.59 0.44
CA ARG A 66 3.96 -1.13 1.24
C ARG A 66 4.08 0.34 1.64
N SER A 67 5.29 0.80 1.96
CA SER A 67 5.55 2.21 2.24
C SER A 67 5.43 3.05 0.96
N LEU A 68 5.89 2.50 -0.18
CA LEU A 68 5.79 3.15 -1.47
C LEU A 68 4.35 3.25 -1.97
N SER A 69 3.54 2.18 -1.85
CA SER A 69 2.12 2.18 -2.20
C SER A 69 1.35 3.24 -1.42
N LEU A 70 1.65 3.40 -0.13
CA LEU A 70 1.03 4.45 0.70
C LEU A 70 1.49 5.84 0.29
N GLY A 71 2.78 6.03 0.01
CA GLY A 71 3.32 7.28 -0.50
C GLY A 71 2.74 7.68 -1.86
N LEU A 72 2.59 6.72 -2.77
CA LEU A 72 2.00 6.90 -4.09
C LEU A 72 0.49 7.16 -4.01
N ALA A 73 -0.22 6.45 -3.15
CA ALA A 73 -1.63 6.73 -2.87
C ALA A 73 -1.80 8.14 -2.29
N ARG A 74 -0.94 8.55 -1.36
CA ARG A 74 -0.91 9.92 -0.83
C ARG A 74 -0.68 10.93 -1.95
N MET A 75 0.32 10.71 -2.80
CA MET A 75 0.64 11.63 -3.89
C MET A 75 -0.52 11.76 -4.89
N LYS A 76 -1.15 10.65 -5.28
CA LYS A 76 -2.27 10.62 -6.22
C LYS A 76 -3.57 11.20 -5.67
N LEU A 77 -3.84 11.01 -4.37
CA LEU A 77 -5.07 11.48 -3.73
C LEU A 77 -4.92 12.88 -3.10
N ARG A 78 -3.70 13.42 -2.98
CA ARG A 78 -3.45 14.79 -2.49
C ARG A 78 -4.05 15.85 -3.41
N GLU A 79 -4.20 15.56 -4.70
CA GLU A 79 -4.77 16.47 -5.70
C GLU A 79 -6.30 16.45 -5.72
N ARG A 80 -6.97 15.56 -4.97
CA ARG A 80 -8.44 15.53 -4.90
C ARG A 80 -8.96 16.32 -3.70
N GLU A 81 -9.86 17.27 -3.97
CA GLU A 81 -10.55 18.05 -2.94
C GLU A 81 -11.31 17.13 -1.96
N GLY A 82 -11.21 17.43 -0.66
CA GLY A 82 -11.90 16.68 0.41
C GLY A 82 -11.16 15.48 0.99
N PHE A 83 -10.00 15.08 0.45
CA PHE A 83 -9.17 14.01 1.01
C PHE A 83 -8.17 14.48 2.08
N ALA A 84 -7.96 15.80 2.23
CA ALA A 84 -7.00 16.37 3.16
C ALA A 84 -7.27 15.97 4.63
N GLN A 85 -8.53 16.01 5.07
CA GLN A 85 -8.93 15.59 6.42
C GLN A 85 -8.77 14.07 6.62
N THR A 86 -9.11 13.27 5.61
CA THR A 86 -8.92 11.81 5.63
C THR A 86 -7.44 11.44 5.73
N TRP A 87 -6.56 12.18 5.04
CA TRP A 87 -5.11 12.00 5.13
C TRP A 87 -4.53 12.47 6.47
N GLN A 88 -5.07 13.52 7.09
CA GLN A 88 -4.66 13.93 8.44
C GLN A 88 -4.98 12.85 9.48
N LEU A 89 -6.18 12.26 9.43
CA LEU A 89 -6.56 11.14 10.30
C LEU A 89 -5.67 9.91 10.08
N LEU A 90 -5.31 9.64 8.82
CA LEU A 90 -4.40 8.55 8.47
C LEU A 90 -2.96 8.82 8.93
N ASP A 91 -2.45 10.05 8.80
CA ASP A 91 -1.12 10.46 9.30
C ASP A 91 -1.04 10.32 10.83
N GLU A 92 -2.10 10.69 11.56
CA GLU A 92 -2.18 10.52 13.02
C GLU A 92 -2.14 9.03 13.42
N ALA A 93 -2.84 8.17 12.68
CA ALA A 93 -2.79 6.73 12.88
C ALA A 93 -1.42 6.13 12.52
N LEU A 94 -0.78 6.63 11.46
CA LEU A 94 0.57 6.23 11.02
C LEU A 94 1.68 6.64 11.99
N LYS A 95 1.48 7.69 12.79
CA LYS A 95 2.42 8.04 13.88
C LYS A 95 2.42 7.00 15.00
N SER A 96 1.29 6.33 15.21
CA SER A 96 1.07 5.42 16.35
C SER A 96 1.43 3.98 15.99
N GLU A 97 1.26 3.58 14.74
CA GLU A 97 1.42 2.20 14.30
C GLU A 97 2.08 2.09 12.92
N ARG A 98 2.62 0.89 12.64
CA ARG A 98 3.15 0.59 11.30
C ARG A 98 2.03 0.74 10.25
N PRO A 99 2.34 1.24 9.04
CA PRO A 99 1.36 1.45 7.97
C PRO A 99 0.50 0.21 7.65
N GLN A 100 1.07 -0.96 7.89
CA GLN A 100 0.47 -2.27 7.69
C GLN A 100 -0.68 -2.52 8.68
N ALA A 101 -0.47 -2.21 9.96
CA ALA A 101 -1.46 -2.40 11.01
C ALA A 101 -2.59 -1.38 10.87
N VAL A 102 -2.25 -0.13 10.51
CA VAL A 102 -3.23 0.92 10.23
C VAL A 102 -4.15 0.51 9.08
N MET A 103 -3.61 0.10 7.92
CA MET A 103 -4.42 -0.32 6.78
C MET A 103 -5.24 -1.57 7.07
N LEU A 104 -4.66 -2.58 7.73
CA LEU A 104 -5.39 -3.79 8.10
C LEU A 104 -6.53 -3.49 9.08
N SER A 105 -6.31 -2.59 10.05
CA SER A 105 -7.32 -2.16 11.01
C SER A 105 -8.46 -1.40 10.32
N LEU A 106 -8.13 -0.58 9.32
CA LEU A 106 -9.09 0.14 8.49
C LEU A 106 -9.92 -0.82 7.64
N GLU A 107 -9.28 -1.76 6.96
CA GLU A 107 -9.93 -2.78 6.13
C GLU A 107 -10.84 -3.67 6.98
N THR A 108 -10.37 -4.10 8.15
CA THR A 108 -11.16 -4.91 9.09
C THR A 108 -12.39 -4.16 9.58
N ARG A 109 -12.26 -2.85 9.88
CA ARG A 109 -13.38 -2.01 10.33
C ARG A 109 -14.33 -1.61 9.20
N LEU A 110 -13.85 -1.44 7.97
CA LEU A 110 -14.68 -1.19 6.79
C LEU A 110 -15.50 -2.41 6.36
N ARG A 111 -14.94 -3.60 6.59
CA ARG A 111 -15.50 -4.91 6.23
C ARG A 111 -16.34 -5.54 7.35
N ALA A 112 -16.22 -5.04 8.59
CA ALA A 112 -17.10 -5.45 9.67
C ALA A 112 -18.55 -5.08 9.30
N PRO A 113 -19.49 -6.05 9.29
CA PRO A 113 -20.90 -5.74 9.13
C PRO A 113 -21.30 -4.79 10.25
N ARG A 114 -22.15 -3.79 9.95
CA ARG A 114 -22.78 -2.94 10.97
C ARG A 114 -23.30 -3.87 12.06
N GLU A 115 -22.82 -3.70 13.30
CA GLU A 115 -23.61 -4.16 14.44
C GLU A 115 -24.92 -3.38 14.37
N PRO A 116 -26.08 -4.06 14.22
CA PRO A 116 -27.35 -3.39 14.35
C PRO A 116 -27.53 -2.98 15.82
N GLU A 117 -27.55 -1.66 16.03
CA GLU A 117 -27.97 -0.88 17.21
C GLU A 117 -27.22 -1.10 18.55
#